data_AF-A0A382JZ91-F1
#
_entry.id   AF-A0A382JZ91-F1
#
_cell.length_a   1.000
_cell.length_b   1.000
_cell.length_c   1.000
_cell.angle_alpha   90.00
_cell.angle_beta   90.00
_cell.angle_gamma   90.00
#
_symmetry.space_group_name_H-M   'P 1'
#
loop_
_entity.id
_entity.type
_entity.pdbx_description
1 polymer ?
#
loop_
_entity_poly.entity_id
_entity_poly.type
_entity_poly.pdbx_seq_one_letter_code
_entity_poly.pdbx_strand_id
1 'polypeptide(L)'
;MIGYGSKKFDVKWPNNARIALQIVLNYEEGAENCVLHGDKTSEVFLSEIIGAQPIKGRHINMESFYEYGSRRGFWRVHELFQEKKIPITIFGVGMALERNRDVCDAIKKANYEIASHGWRWIDYQNVSRSIEKKHMNLAVQSIKKIFGQRPLGWYTGRCSPNTRDLVMEEGGFLYDSDSYSDDIPYWEKRGNKKQLIVPYTLDN
;
A
#
# COMPACT_ATOMS: atom_id res chain seq x y z
N MET A 1 -18.62 0.24 -15.78
CA MET A 1 -19.63 -0.39 -14.91
C MET A 1 -19.88 -1.87 -15.22
N ILE A 2 -19.74 -2.36 -16.47
CA ILE A 2 -20.13 -3.75 -16.77
C ILE A 2 -19.10 -4.79 -16.27
N GLY A 3 -17.80 -4.47 -16.34
CA GLY A 3 -16.74 -5.42 -16.00
C GLY A 3 -16.90 -6.73 -16.78
N TYR A 4 -16.82 -7.84 -16.06
CA TYR A 4 -17.04 -9.17 -16.63
C TYR A 4 -18.52 -9.54 -16.86
N GLY A 5 -19.47 -8.86 -16.23
CA GLY A 5 -20.91 -9.15 -16.32
C GLY A 5 -21.26 -10.57 -15.85
N SER A 6 -22.29 -11.18 -16.44
CA SER A 6 -22.72 -12.55 -16.10
C SER A 6 -21.85 -13.67 -16.69
N LYS A 7 -20.73 -13.33 -17.34
CA LYS A 7 -19.84 -14.32 -17.96
C LYS A 7 -19.20 -15.16 -16.87
N LYS A 8 -19.19 -16.47 -17.06
CA LYS A 8 -18.45 -17.40 -16.20
C LYS A 8 -17.00 -17.49 -16.69
N PHE A 9 -16.06 -17.39 -15.78
CA PHE A 9 -14.64 -17.58 -16.06
C PHE A 9 -14.14 -18.83 -15.37
N ASP A 10 -13.42 -19.66 -16.11
CA ASP A 10 -12.67 -20.77 -15.54
C ASP A 10 -11.27 -20.26 -15.19
N VAL A 11 -11.10 -19.76 -13.97
CA VAL A 11 -9.79 -19.31 -13.48
C VAL A 11 -9.03 -20.51 -12.97
N LYS A 12 -7.94 -20.85 -13.66
CA LYS A 12 -7.09 -21.99 -13.31
C LYS A 12 -5.97 -21.55 -12.38
N TRP A 13 -6.23 -21.64 -11.09
CA TRP A 13 -5.19 -21.41 -10.08
C TRP A 13 -4.20 -22.57 -10.02
N PRO A 14 -2.94 -22.32 -9.62
CA PRO A 14 -1.98 -23.39 -9.36
C PRO A 14 -2.53 -24.46 -8.42
N ASN A 15 -2.08 -25.70 -8.61
CA ASN A 15 -2.49 -26.85 -7.78
C ASN A 15 -4.01 -27.11 -7.75
N ASN A 16 -4.76 -26.65 -8.76
CA ASN A 16 -6.21 -26.79 -8.82
C ASN A 16 -6.92 -26.17 -7.60
N ALA A 17 -6.35 -25.10 -7.05
CA ALA A 17 -6.93 -24.38 -5.93
C ALA A 17 -8.30 -23.79 -6.32
N ARG A 18 -9.26 -23.84 -5.40
CA ARG A 18 -10.61 -23.29 -5.59
C ARG A 18 -10.68 -21.79 -5.28
N ILE A 19 -9.69 -21.28 -4.56
CA ILE A 19 -9.55 -19.89 -4.12
C ILE A 19 -8.06 -19.54 -4.09
N ALA A 20 -7.74 -18.30 -4.46
CA ALA A 20 -6.45 -17.69 -4.19
C ALA A 20 -6.64 -16.68 -3.05
N LEU A 21 -5.99 -16.91 -1.92
CA LEU A 21 -6.00 -15.99 -0.78
C LEU A 21 -4.71 -15.16 -0.81
N GLN A 22 -4.85 -13.85 -0.94
CA GLN A 22 -3.74 -12.90 -0.88
C GLN A 22 -3.90 -12.08 0.40
N ILE A 23 -2.89 -12.13 1.28
CA ILE A 23 -2.90 -11.44 2.57
C ILE A 23 -1.97 -10.25 2.48
N VAL A 24 -2.53 -9.07 2.71
CA VAL A 24 -1.80 -7.79 2.74
C VAL A 24 -1.54 -7.39 4.18
N LEU A 25 -0.30 -7.00 4.47
CA LEU A 25 0.03 -6.25 5.69
C LEU A 25 0.49 -4.85 5.27
N ASN A 26 -0.31 -3.84 5.58
CA ASN A 26 0.09 -2.45 5.40
C ASN A 26 1.18 -2.08 6.41
N TYR A 27 2.14 -1.27 5.99
CA TYR A 27 3.17 -0.70 6.85
C TYR A 27 3.26 0.81 6.58
N GLU A 28 2.60 1.58 7.44
CA GLU A 28 2.28 3.00 7.26
C GLU A 28 2.89 3.86 8.37
N GLU A 29 3.20 3.23 9.50
CA GLU A 29 3.54 3.85 10.76
C GLU A 29 4.90 4.57 10.69
N GLY A 30 4.86 5.89 10.91
CA GLY A 30 5.97 6.81 10.72
C GLY A 30 5.89 7.64 9.43
N ALA A 31 4.82 7.50 8.65
CA ALA A 31 4.60 8.24 7.41
C ALA A 31 3.21 8.89 7.28
N GLU A 32 2.32 8.67 8.24
CA GLU A 32 1.03 9.31 8.41
C GLU A 32 1.13 10.84 8.55
N ASN A 33 0.00 11.55 8.58
CA ASN A 33 0.00 12.99 8.74
C ASN A 33 0.65 13.40 10.08
N CYS A 34 1.72 14.17 10.02
CA CYS A 34 2.37 14.73 11.20
C CYS A 34 3.08 16.03 10.84
N VAL A 35 3.01 17.02 11.73
CA VAL A 35 3.72 18.30 11.54
C VAL A 35 5.24 18.12 11.43
N LEU A 36 5.80 17.04 12.02
CA LEU A 36 7.21 16.68 11.87
C LEU A 36 7.57 16.23 10.45
N HIS A 37 6.57 15.84 9.64
CA HIS A 37 6.73 15.42 8.25
C HIS A 37 6.49 16.58 7.27
N GLY A 38 6.20 17.78 7.80
CA GLY A 38 5.85 18.98 7.04
C GLY A 38 4.35 19.12 6.74
N ASP A 39 3.49 18.28 7.32
CA ASP A 39 2.04 18.38 7.13
C ASP A 39 1.44 19.50 7.97
N LYS A 40 0.27 20.00 7.55
CA LYS A 40 -0.40 21.11 8.24
C LYS A 40 -1.01 20.70 9.59
N THR A 41 -1.37 19.43 9.72
CA THR A 41 -2.11 18.90 10.87
C THR A 41 -1.69 17.48 11.22
N SER A 42 -2.06 17.03 12.41
CA SER A 42 -1.93 15.63 12.84
C SER A 42 -2.83 14.68 12.02
N GLU A 43 -2.50 13.40 12.08
CA GLU A 43 -3.34 12.30 11.60
C GLU A 43 -4.67 12.21 12.38
N VAL A 44 -5.66 11.67 11.69
CA VAL A 44 -7.03 11.46 12.18
C VAL A 44 -7.60 10.10 11.78
N PHE A 45 -7.00 9.44 10.80
CA PHE A 45 -7.52 8.21 10.22
C PHE A 45 -6.94 6.96 10.89
N LEU A 46 -7.67 5.83 10.80
CA LEU A 46 -7.30 4.50 11.30
C LEU A 46 -6.55 4.46 12.63
N SER A 47 -7.20 4.94 13.69
CA SER A 47 -6.73 4.81 15.07
C SER A 47 -7.87 4.45 16.00
N GLU A 48 -7.55 4.19 17.26
CA GLU A 48 -8.54 3.95 18.32
C GLU A 48 -9.33 5.21 18.70
N ILE A 49 -8.91 6.40 18.24
CA ILE A 49 -9.66 7.65 18.44
C ILE A 49 -10.67 7.81 17.30
N ILE A 50 -11.82 7.16 17.45
CA ILE A 50 -12.90 7.26 16.47
C ILE A 50 -13.38 8.72 16.37
N GLY A 51 -13.36 9.27 15.15
CA GLY A 51 -13.77 10.65 14.88
C GLY A 51 -12.75 11.72 15.28
N ALA A 52 -11.47 11.35 15.44
CA ALA A 52 -10.38 12.30 15.66
C ALA A 52 -10.44 13.49 14.70
N GLN A 53 -10.15 14.69 15.22
CA GLN A 53 -10.13 15.92 14.45
C GLN A 53 -8.69 16.38 14.24
N PRO A 54 -8.37 17.01 13.09
CA PRO A 54 -7.01 17.39 12.77
C PRO A 54 -6.54 18.53 13.68
N ILE A 55 -5.39 18.36 14.34
CA ILE A 55 -4.81 19.37 15.24
C ILE A 55 -3.71 20.12 14.50
N LYS A 56 -3.70 21.46 14.62
CA LYS A 56 -2.57 22.30 14.21
C LYS A 56 -1.44 22.13 15.24
N GLY A 57 -0.62 21.10 15.06
CA GLY A 57 0.43 20.69 15.99
C GLY A 57 0.55 19.17 16.06
N ARG A 58 1.31 18.69 17.04
CA ARG A 58 1.44 17.26 17.31
C ARG A 58 0.23 16.75 18.09
N HIS A 59 -0.28 15.58 17.71
CA HIS A 59 -1.29 14.86 18.47
C HIS A 59 -0.63 13.64 19.13
N ILE A 60 -0.15 13.83 20.35
CA ILE A 60 0.72 12.84 21.03
C ILE A 60 0.04 11.45 21.16
N ASN A 61 -1.25 11.41 21.51
CA ASN A 61 -1.95 10.12 21.60
C ASN A 61 -2.07 9.43 20.22
N MET A 62 -2.37 10.17 19.16
CA MET A 62 -2.43 9.64 17.79
C MET A 62 -1.08 9.04 17.39
N GLU A 63 0.00 9.78 17.59
CA GLU A 63 1.36 9.31 17.33
C GLU A 63 1.64 8.00 18.09
N SER A 64 1.24 7.89 19.36
CA SER A 64 1.44 6.67 20.16
C SER A 64 0.66 5.45 19.65
N PHE A 65 -0.51 5.63 19.01
CA PHE A 65 -1.25 4.54 18.39
C PHE A 65 -0.50 4.01 17.16
N TYR A 66 0.00 4.89 16.30
CA TYR A 66 0.85 4.52 15.17
C TYR A 66 2.17 3.88 15.63
N GLU A 67 2.80 4.41 16.67
CA GLU A 67 4.00 3.80 17.24
C GLU A 67 3.76 2.36 17.71
N TYR A 68 2.58 2.01 18.21
CA TYR A 68 2.29 0.63 18.62
C TYR A 68 2.42 -0.36 17.45
N GLY A 69 1.93 0.01 16.26
CA GLY A 69 2.00 -0.81 15.05
C GLY A 69 3.44 -1.15 14.66
N SER A 70 4.30 -0.14 14.55
CA SER A 70 5.73 -0.33 14.23
C SER A 70 6.55 -0.97 15.37
N ARG A 71 6.20 -0.70 16.64
CA ARG A 71 6.96 -1.20 17.80
C ARG A 71 6.61 -2.63 18.18
N ARG A 72 5.35 -3.05 18.05
CA ARG A 72 4.86 -4.36 18.52
C ARG A 72 3.88 -5.04 17.57
N GLY A 73 3.00 -4.29 16.89
CA GLY A 73 1.99 -4.83 15.99
C GLY A 73 2.59 -5.68 14.87
N PHE A 74 3.53 -5.10 14.11
CA PHE A 74 4.25 -5.77 13.03
C PHE A 74 4.88 -7.08 13.50
N TRP A 75 5.64 -7.07 14.60
CA TRP A 75 6.35 -8.26 15.08
C TRP A 75 5.43 -9.41 15.42
N ARG A 76 4.29 -9.14 16.07
CA ARG A 76 3.30 -10.18 16.41
C ARG A 76 2.72 -10.83 15.15
N VAL A 77 2.38 -10.02 14.15
CA VAL A 77 1.83 -10.52 12.87
C VAL A 77 2.89 -11.28 12.09
N HIS A 78 4.09 -10.70 11.97
CA HIS A 78 5.24 -11.31 11.31
C HIS A 78 5.58 -12.68 11.90
N GLU A 79 5.68 -12.81 13.23
CA GLU A 79 5.94 -14.07 13.92
C GLU A 79 4.91 -15.14 13.57
N LEU A 80 3.61 -14.79 13.61
CA LEU A 80 2.52 -15.69 13.25
C LEU A 80 2.64 -16.19 11.79
N PHE A 81 2.85 -15.28 10.84
CA PHE A 81 2.93 -15.66 9.42
C PHE A 81 4.19 -16.48 9.10
N GLN A 82 5.32 -16.21 9.77
CA GLN A 82 6.52 -17.04 9.68
C GLN A 82 6.28 -18.44 10.25
N GLU A 83 5.64 -18.55 11.43
CA GLU A 83 5.31 -19.84 12.03
C GLU A 83 4.42 -20.68 11.11
N LYS A 84 3.38 -20.06 10.53
CA LYS A 84 2.44 -20.74 9.62
C LYS A 84 3.00 -20.94 8.21
N LYS A 85 4.15 -20.35 7.88
CA LYS A 85 4.76 -20.37 6.54
C LYS A 85 3.80 -19.88 5.46
N ILE A 86 2.98 -18.89 5.79
CA ILE A 86 2.05 -18.26 4.85
C ILE A 86 2.72 -17.00 4.31
N PRO A 87 2.92 -16.86 2.99
CA PRO A 87 3.47 -15.65 2.41
C PRO A 87 2.45 -14.50 2.53
N ILE A 88 2.96 -13.29 2.71
CA ILE A 88 2.17 -12.06 2.68
C ILE A 88 2.81 -11.06 1.72
N THR A 89 2.01 -10.12 1.24
CA THR A 89 2.49 -8.93 0.55
C THR A 89 2.47 -7.76 1.52
N ILE A 90 3.58 -7.05 1.62
CA ILE A 90 3.64 -5.81 2.37
C ILE A 90 3.25 -4.67 1.44
N PHE A 91 2.26 -3.88 1.86
CA PHE A 91 1.99 -2.57 1.27
C PHE A 91 2.78 -1.54 2.07
N GLY A 92 4.00 -1.26 1.60
CA GLY A 92 4.98 -0.47 2.36
C GLY A 92 5.03 0.98 1.91
N VAL A 93 4.77 1.90 2.84
CA VAL A 93 4.93 3.34 2.60
C VAL A 93 6.41 3.70 2.66
N GLY A 94 6.94 4.33 1.60
CA GLY A 94 8.37 4.57 1.44
C GLY A 94 9.01 5.29 2.65
N MET A 95 8.39 6.35 3.16
CA MET A 95 8.89 7.07 4.33
C MET A 95 8.87 6.22 5.61
N ALA A 96 7.87 5.35 5.79
CA ALA A 96 7.78 4.48 6.97
C ALA A 96 8.89 3.44 6.95
N LEU A 97 9.14 2.84 5.78
CA LEU A 97 10.23 1.89 5.56
C LEU A 97 11.60 2.52 5.83
N GLU A 98 11.85 3.76 5.38
CA GLU A 98 13.13 4.45 5.65
C GLU A 98 13.42 4.64 7.15
N ARG A 99 12.37 4.70 7.98
CA ARG A 99 12.49 4.97 9.41
C ARG A 99 12.73 3.73 10.25
N ASN A 100 12.48 2.53 9.71
CA ASN A 100 12.55 1.30 10.49
C ASN A 100 13.34 0.20 9.78
N ARG A 101 14.67 0.23 9.97
CA ARG A 101 15.60 -0.73 9.37
C ARG A 101 15.38 -2.15 9.88
N ASP A 102 15.06 -2.32 11.16
CA ASP A 102 14.85 -3.64 11.76
C ASP A 102 13.65 -4.36 11.12
N VAL A 103 12.55 -3.63 10.91
CA VAL A 103 11.39 -4.15 10.17
C VAL A 103 11.76 -4.49 8.72
N CYS A 104 12.51 -3.63 8.04
CA CYS A 104 12.95 -3.90 6.67
C CYS A 104 13.82 -5.17 6.57
N ASP A 105 14.70 -5.39 7.54
CA ASP A 105 15.57 -6.57 7.56
C ASP A 105 14.78 -7.85 7.89
N ALA A 106 13.76 -7.77 8.75
CA ALA A 106 12.83 -8.87 8.99
C ALA A 106 12.04 -9.22 7.72
N ILE A 107 11.53 -8.22 7.00
CA ILE A 107 10.84 -8.40 5.71
C ILE A 107 11.74 -9.09 4.68
N LYS A 108 13.01 -8.65 4.54
CA LYS A 108 13.97 -9.30 3.63
C LYS A 108 14.21 -10.75 4.00
N LYS A 109 14.44 -11.02 5.29
CA LYS A 109 14.69 -12.38 5.79
C LYS A 109 13.49 -13.29 5.55
N ALA A 110 12.28 -12.75 5.69
CA ALA A 110 11.03 -13.44 5.42
C ALA A 110 10.74 -13.70 3.94
N ASN A 111 11.46 -13.01 3.04
CA ASN A 111 11.21 -13.02 1.60
C ASN A 111 9.74 -12.67 1.26
N TYR A 112 9.18 -11.69 1.96
CA TYR A 112 7.87 -11.15 1.62
C TYR A 112 7.94 -10.30 0.35
N GLU A 113 6.85 -10.27 -0.41
CA GLU A 113 6.69 -9.29 -1.47
C GLU A 113 6.59 -7.88 -0.86
N ILE A 114 7.21 -6.89 -1.49
CA ILE A 114 7.02 -5.46 -1.19
C ILE A 114 6.37 -4.78 -2.38
N ALA A 115 5.10 -4.40 -2.22
CA ALA A 115 4.43 -3.46 -3.10
C ALA A 115 4.57 -2.03 -2.54
N SER A 116 4.56 -1.05 -3.44
CA SER A 116 4.63 0.35 -3.04
C SER A 116 3.28 0.83 -2.51
N HIS A 117 3.25 1.32 -1.28
CA HIS A 117 2.10 2.02 -0.70
C HIS A 117 2.23 3.55 -0.75
N GLY A 118 2.88 4.06 -1.79
CA GLY A 118 3.20 5.48 -1.92
C GLY A 118 4.41 5.93 -1.07
N TRP A 119 4.74 7.22 -1.16
CA TRP A 119 5.84 7.80 -0.37
C TRP A 119 5.37 8.26 1.01
N ARG A 120 4.15 8.79 1.07
CA ARG A 120 3.47 9.29 2.26
C ARG A 120 2.14 8.58 2.37
N TRP A 121 1.68 8.36 3.60
CA TRP A 121 0.34 7.86 3.85
C TRP A 121 -0.61 9.04 4.09
N ILE A 122 -1.05 9.67 3.00
CA ILE A 122 -1.93 10.85 3.03
C ILE A 122 -3.06 10.71 2.00
N ASP A 123 -4.04 11.59 2.07
CA ASP A 123 -5.05 11.71 1.00
C ASP A 123 -4.46 12.45 -0.21
N TYR A 124 -4.35 11.72 -1.34
CA TYR A 124 -3.84 12.28 -2.59
C TYR A 124 -4.90 13.01 -3.41
N GLN A 125 -6.19 12.96 -3.05
CA GLN A 125 -7.32 13.52 -3.81
C GLN A 125 -7.06 14.92 -4.37
N ASN A 126 -6.40 15.79 -3.58
CA ASN A 126 -6.11 17.18 -3.94
C ASN A 126 -4.62 17.49 -4.06
N VAL A 127 -3.75 16.47 -4.03
CA VAL A 127 -2.32 16.64 -4.30
C VAL A 127 -2.13 16.90 -5.78
N SER A 128 -1.33 17.91 -6.13
CA SER A 128 -1.07 18.21 -7.54
C SER A 128 -0.35 17.05 -8.21
N ARG A 129 -0.74 16.74 -9.46
CA ARG A 129 -0.16 15.64 -10.25
C ARG A 129 1.38 15.66 -10.30
N SER A 130 2.00 16.84 -10.29
CA SER A 130 3.46 16.98 -10.31
C SER A 130 4.11 16.59 -8.97
N ILE A 131 3.47 16.90 -7.84
CA ILE A 131 3.92 16.47 -6.51
C ILE A 131 3.68 14.97 -6.34
N GLU A 132 2.51 14.48 -6.76
CA GLU A 132 2.17 13.06 -6.70
C GLU A 132 3.17 12.21 -7.50
N LYS A 133 3.53 12.64 -8.73
CA LYS A 133 4.57 11.97 -9.52
C LYS A 133 5.93 11.96 -8.82
N LYS A 134 6.31 13.05 -8.13
CA LYS A 134 7.54 13.09 -7.32
C LYS A 134 7.48 12.10 -6.18
N HIS A 135 6.35 12.02 -5.46
CA HIS A 135 6.14 11.04 -4.40
C HIS A 135 6.24 9.61 -4.92
N MET A 136 5.63 9.30 -6.07
CA MET A 136 5.76 7.99 -6.71
C MET A 136 7.23 7.62 -6.98
N ASN A 137 8.00 8.54 -7.56
CA ASN A 137 9.42 8.32 -7.82
C ASN A 137 10.23 8.11 -6.53
N LEU A 138 9.95 8.88 -5.48
CA LEU A 138 10.61 8.73 -4.18
C LEU A 138 10.33 7.36 -3.56
N ALA A 139 9.08 6.91 -3.60
CA ALA A 139 8.69 5.59 -3.09
C ALA A 139 9.43 4.45 -3.84
N VAL A 140 9.42 4.49 -5.18
CA VAL A 140 10.10 3.49 -6.02
C VAL A 140 11.61 3.48 -5.75
N GLN A 141 12.24 4.66 -5.67
CA GLN A 141 13.68 4.77 -5.40
C GLN A 141 14.04 4.27 -4.00
N SER A 142 13.26 4.65 -3.00
CA SER A 142 13.48 4.25 -1.61
C SER A 142 13.35 2.75 -1.42
N ILE A 143 12.25 2.15 -1.90
CA ILE A 143 12.04 0.70 -1.85
C ILE A 143 13.17 -0.04 -2.59
N LYS A 144 13.55 0.42 -3.79
CA LYS A 144 14.68 -0.16 -4.53
C LYS A 144 16.00 -0.09 -3.75
N LYS A 145 16.26 1.02 -3.08
CA LYS A 145 17.46 1.20 -2.25
C LYS A 145 17.46 0.27 -1.04
N ILE A 146 16.31 0.09 -0.38
CA ILE A 146 16.19 -0.72 0.83
C ILE A 146 16.27 -2.21 0.50
N PHE A 147 15.51 -2.67 -0.50
CA PHE A 147 15.28 -4.09 -0.80
C PHE A 147 16.08 -4.62 -2.00
N GLY A 148 16.83 -3.76 -2.69
CA GLY A 148 17.67 -4.11 -3.83
C GLY A 148 16.91 -4.26 -5.16
N GLN A 149 15.58 -4.34 -5.13
CA GLN A 149 14.72 -4.42 -6.31
C GLN A 149 13.57 -3.41 -6.21
N ARG A 150 13.10 -2.93 -7.36
CA ARG A 150 11.95 -2.00 -7.41
C ARG A 150 10.66 -2.72 -7.00
N PRO A 151 9.67 -2.00 -6.43
CA PRO A 151 8.33 -2.55 -6.27
C PRO A 151 7.71 -2.81 -7.65
N LEU A 152 6.95 -3.91 -7.74
CA LEU A 152 6.20 -4.30 -8.94
C LEU A 152 4.69 -4.12 -8.76
N GLY A 153 4.21 -4.04 -7.52
CA GLY A 153 2.85 -3.63 -7.18
C GLY A 153 2.77 -2.16 -6.76
N TRP A 154 1.62 -1.54 -6.99
CA TRP A 154 1.28 -0.21 -6.49
C TRP A 154 -0.11 -0.21 -5.84
N TYR A 155 -0.24 0.50 -4.72
CA TYR A 155 -1.50 0.83 -4.08
C TYR A 155 -1.36 2.18 -3.36
N THR A 156 -2.22 3.16 -3.63
CA THR A 156 -2.26 4.42 -2.86
C THR A 156 -3.35 4.40 -1.80
N GLY A 157 -4.46 3.71 -2.06
CA GLY A 157 -5.66 3.72 -1.24
C GLY A 157 -6.48 4.99 -1.45
N ARG A 158 -6.04 6.11 -0.85
CA ARG A 158 -6.71 7.43 -0.95
C ARG A 158 -6.24 8.18 -2.19
N CYS A 159 -6.64 7.70 -3.36
CA CYS A 159 -6.16 8.15 -4.66
C CYS A 159 -6.58 9.57 -5.05
N SER A 160 -5.79 10.18 -5.93
CA SER A 160 -6.20 11.29 -6.79
C SER A 160 -6.81 10.77 -8.10
N PRO A 161 -7.50 11.62 -8.87
CA PRO A 161 -7.92 11.28 -10.24
C PRO A 161 -6.75 10.96 -11.19
N ASN A 162 -5.52 11.34 -10.82
CA ASN A 162 -4.33 11.14 -11.64
C ASN A 162 -3.52 9.88 -11.24
N THR A 163 -3.77 9.29 -10.07
CA THR A 163 -2.91 8.24 -9.47
C THR A 163 -2.66 7.10 -10.45
N ARG A 164 -3.73 6.51 -10.99
CA ARG A 164 -3.63 5.36 -11.88
C ARG A 164 -3.02 5.71 -13.24
N ASP A 165 -3.30 6.91 -13.77
CA ASP A 165 -2.64 7.37 -14.99
C ASP A 165 -1.13 7.54 -14.76
N LEU A 166 -0.71 8.01 -13.58
CA LEU A 166 0.71 8.08 -13.20
C LEU A 166 1.34 6.69 -13.07
N VAL A 167 0.65 5.71 -12.50
CA VAL A 167 1.11 4.30 -12.42
C VAL A 167 1.35 3.74 -13.83
N MET A 168 0.38 3.91 -14.73
CA MET A 168 0.49 3.50 -16.14
C MET A 168 1.56 4.27 -16.90
N GLU A 169 1.81 5.52 -16.54
CA GLU A 169 2.87 6.35 -17.13
C GLU A 169 4.26 5.93 -16.70
N GLU A 170 4.46 5.58 -15.42
CA GLU A 170 5.72 5.08 -14.88
C GLU A 170 6.12 3.77 -15.57
N GLY A 171 5.17 2.87 -15.78
CA GLY A 171 5.27 1.74 -16.73
C GLY A 171 6.10 0.54 -16.27
N GLY A 172 6.63 0.55 -15.04
CA GLY A 172 7.38 -0.56 -14.46
C GLY A 172 6.61 -1.41 -13.45
N PHE A 173 5.33 -1.11 -13.21
CA PHE A 173 4.46 -1.90 -12.33
C PHE A 173 3.80 -3.05 -13.09
N LEU A 174 3.81 -4.24 -12.50
CA LEU A 174 3.07 -5.40 -12.99
C LEU A 174 1.59 -5.32 -12.64
N TYR A 175 1.25 -4.79 -11.47
CA TYR A 175 -0.14 -4.63 -11.03
C TYR A 175 -0.38 -3.34 -10.23
N ASP A 176 -1.64 -2.93 -10.20
CA ASP A 176 -2.20 -1.84 -9.42
C ASP A 176 -3.39 -2.38 -8.62
N SER A 177 -3.48 -2.05 -7.34
CA SER A 177 -4.56 -2.48 -6.44
C SER A 177 -5.52 -1.36 -6.04
N ASP A 178 -5.41 -0.17 -6.64
CA ASP A 178 -6.34 0.95 -6.43
C ASP A 178 -7.70 0.74 -7.13
N SER A 179 -8.34 -0.40 -6.86
CA SER A 179 -9.70 -0.74 -7.26
C SER A 179 -10.32 -1.73 -6.29
N TYR A 180 -11.63 -1.61 -6.10
CA TYR A 180 -12.42 -2.45 -5.20
C TYR A 180 -13.62 -3.08 -5.93
N SER A 181 -13.52 -3.22 -7.26
CA SER A 181 -14.69 -3.36 -8.14
C SER A 181 -14.90 -4.75 -8.75
N ASP A 182 -14.13 -5.76 -8.36
CA ASP A 182 -14.23 -7.12 -8.92
C ASP A 182 -13.60 -8.16 -7.99
N ASP A 183 -13.98 -9.43 -8.14
CA ASP A 183 -13.45 -10.55 -7.35
C ASP A 183 -12.20 -11.17 -7.99
N ILE A 184 -11.91 -10.83 -9.26
CA ILE A 184 -10.79 -11.37 -10.02
C ILE A 184 -9.98 -10.27 -10.71
N PRO A 185 -8.67 -10.47 -10.96
CA PRO A 185 -7.85 -9.50 -11.67
C PRO A 185 -8.35 -9.24 -13.08
N TYR A 186 -8.22 -8.00 -13.55
CA TYR A 186 -8.62 -7.58 -14.89
C TYR A 186 -7.66 -6.58 -15.51
N TRP A 187 -7.70 -6.42 -16.83
CA TRP A 187 -6.87 -5.45 -17.53
C TRP A 187 -7.60 -4.13 -17.74
N GLU A 188 -7.01 -3.05 -17.24
CA GLU A 188 -7.42 -1.70 -17.61
C GLU A 188 -6.58 -1.20 -18.78
N LYS A 189 -7.20 -0.46 -19.71
CA LYS A 189 -6.53 0.05 -20.91
C LYS A 189 -6.68 1.57 -21.02
N ARG A 190 -5.59 2.21 -21.45
CA ARG A 190 -5.52 3.64 -21.80
C ARG A 190 -4.72 3.77 -23.09
N GLY A 191 -5.43 3.97 -24.21
CA GLY A 191 -4.81 3.89 -25.54
C GLY A 191 -4.10 2.55 -25.73
N ASN A 192 -2.80 2.60 -26.03
CA ASN A 192 -1.96 1.41 -26.25
C ASN A 192 -1.37 0.80 -24.97
N LYS A 193 -1.58 1.42 -23.80
CA LYS A 193 -1.09 0.91 -22.52
C LYS A 193 -2.15 0.06 -21.83
N LYS A 194 -1.71 -0.97 -21.11
CA LYS A 194 -2.56 -1.77 -20.23
C LYS A 194 -1.92 -1.91 -18.85
N GLN A 195 -2.75 -1.96 -17.81
CA GLN A 195 -2.36 -2.19 -16.43
C GLN A 195 -3.18 -3.36 -15.88
N LEU A 196 -2.53 -4.32 -15.23
CA LEU A 196 -3.26 -5.36 -14.51
C LEU A 196 -3.78 -4.73 -13.23
N ILE A 197 -5.08 -4.80 -13.02
CA ILE A 197 -5.71 -4.45 -11.77
C ILE A 197 -5.89 -5.73 -10.97
N VAL A 198 -5.37 -5.74 -9.74
CA VAL A 198 -5.61 -6.80 -8.75
C VAL A 198 -6.43 -6.15 -7.63
N PRO A 199 -7.77 -6.27 -7.66
CA PRO A 199 -8.63 -5.54 -6.73
C PRO A 199 -8.29 -5.82 -5.26
N TYR A 200 -8.42 -4.78 -4.44
CA TYR A 200 -8.27 -4.85 -2.99
C TYR A 200 -9.65 -4.78 -2.30
N THR A 201 -9.66 -4.71 -0.97
CA THR A 201 -10.84 -4.78 -0.11
C THR A 201 -10.85 -3.62 0.89
N LEU A 202 -12.05 -3.18 1.28
CA LEU A 202 -12.30 -2.21 2.38
C LEU A 202 -13.44 -2.67 3.29
N ASP A 203 -13.98 -3.87 3.08
CA ASP A 203 -15.02 -4.48 3.91
C ASP A 203 -14.43 -5.22 5.12
N ASN A 204 -15.30 -5.55 6.09
CA ASN A 204 -14.96 -6.24 7.35
C ASN A 204 -15.69 -7.57 7.45
#